data_AF-A0AAD5ID27-F1
#
_entry.id   AF-A0AAD5ID27-F1
#
_cell.length_a   1.000
_cell.length_b   1.000
_cell.length_c   1.000
_cell.angle_alpha   90.00
_cell.angle_beta   90.00
_cell.angle_gamma   90.00
#
_symmetry.space_group_name_H-M   'P 1'
#
loop_
_entity.id
_entity.type
_entity.pdbx_description
1 polymer ?
#
loop_
_entity_poly.entity_id
_entity_poly.type
_entity_poly.pdbx_seq_one_letter_code
_entity_poly.pdbx_strand_id
1 'polypeptide(L)'
;MRAYVARGETGFTRHVFDEITEKNVVFFNVMMRNYANNHLFRDALLVFKTMSSYDFEHDNYTYPCLLKACSGLNSLWVGLQIHSAVVKVGFDFNMFIGNGMVSMYGKCDCFIEARRVLDEMPSRDVVSWNSMVAGYVQSGKFDDTLEVCREMESLRLNPDAGTMASLLLACCD
;
A
#
# COMPACT_ATOMS: atom_id res chain seq x y z
N MET A 1 15.25 -17.98 -3.37
CA MET A 1 14.42 -16.81 -3.74
C MET A 1 14.57 -15.61 -2.79
N ARG A 2 14.23 -15.71 -1.49
CA ARG A 2 14.30 -14.57 -0.54
C ARG A 2 15.68 -13.88 -0.44
N ALA A 3 16.77 -14.63 -0.57
CA ALA A 3 18.13 -14.08 -0.55
C ALA A 3 18.43 -13.11 -1.72
N TYR A 4 17.84 -13.33 -2.89
CA TYR A 4 18.03 -12.49 -4.08
C TYR A 4 17.16 -11.23 -4.04
N VAL A 5 15.96 -11.35 -3.46
CA VAL A 5 15.07 -10.20 -3.22
C VAL A 5 15.74 -9.13 -2.35
N ALA A 6 16.48 -9.54 -1.32
CA ALA A 6 17.22 -8.63 -0.45
C ALA A 6 18.33 -7.85 -1.17
N ARG A 7 18.76 -8.32 -2.35
CA ARG A 7 19.81 -7.71 -3.18
C ARG A 7 19.26 -6.90 -4.36
N GLY A 8 17.93 -6.84 -4.53
CA GLY A 8 17.30 -6.15 -5.66
C GLY A 8 17.48 -6.85 -7.01
N GLU A 9 17.96 -8.10 -7.03
CA GLU A 9 18.19 -8.85 -8.26
C GLU A 9 16.87 -9.42 -8.80
N THR A 10 16.08 -8.57 -9.44
CA THR A 10 14.74 -8.90 -9.95
C THR A 10 14.77 -9.97 -11.03
N GLY A 11 15.73 -9.88 -11.97
CA GLY A 11 15.92 -10.87 -13.04
C GLY A 11 16.27 -12.26 -12.53
N PHE A 12 17.21 -12.36 -11.59
CA PHE A 12 17.59 -13.66 -11.00
C PHE A 12 16.44 -14.25 -10.18
N THR A 13 15.74 -13.41 -9.42
CA THR A 13 14.54 -13.85 -8.68
C THR A 13 13.48 -14.40 -9.63
N ARG A 14 13.28 -13.77 -10.80
CA ARG A 14 12.36 -14.24 -11.84
C ARG A 14 12.78 -15.58 -12.42
N HIS A 15 14.06 -15.74 -12.75
CA HIS A 15 14.60 -16.99 -13.27
C HIS A 15 14.33 -18.16 -12.29
N VAL A 16 14.70 -17.99 -11.02
CA VAL A 16 14.45 -19.01 -9.98
C VAL A 16 12.96 -19.29 -9.82
N PHE A 17 12.10 -18.28 -9.96
CA PHE A 17 10.65 -18.48 -9.91
C PHE A 17 10.16 -19.36 -11.07
N ASP A 18 10.64 -19.12 -12.29
CA ASP A 18 10.22 -19.86 -13.47
C ASP A 18 10.64 -21.34 -13.39
N GLU A 19 11.81 -21.65 -12.82
CA GLU A 19 12.31 -23.02 -12.63
C GLU A 19 11.54 -23.86 -11.60
N ILE A 20 10.76 -23.23 -10.70
CA ILE A 20 9.95 -23.96 -9.71
C ILE A 20 8.79 -24.66 -10.42
N THR A 21 8.75 -26.00 -10.37
CA THR A 21 7.68 -26.80 -10.99
C THR A 21 6.36 -26.68 -10.24
N GLU A 22 6.38 -26.79 -8.91
CA GLU A 22 5.19 -26.67 -8.06
C GLU A 22 5.17 -25.32 -7.34
N LYS A 23 4.49 -24.35 -7.97
CA LYS A 23 4.32 -23.01 -7.40
C LYS A 23 3.19 -23.00 -6.39
N ASN A 24 3.34 -22.19 -5.35
CA ASN A 24 2.32 -21.92 -4.33
C ASN A 24 2.23 -20.42 -4.05
N VAL A 25 1.24 -20.01 -3.26
CA VAL A 25 0.95 -18.61 -2.89
C VAL A 25 2.19 -17.87 -2.38
N VAL A 26 3.05 -18.55 -1.60
CA VAL A 26 4.26 -17.94 -1.02
C VAL A 26 5.24 -17.49 -2.10
N PHE A 27 5.46 -18.29 -3.14
CA PHE A 27 6.37 -17.92 -4.22
C PHE A 27 5.84 -16.73 -5.03
N PHE A 28 4.55 -16.70 -5.31
CA PHE A 28 3.90 -15.56 -5.97
C PHE A 28 4.01 -14.29 -5.12
N ASN A 29 3.73 -14.38 -3.82
CA ASN A 29 3.86 -13.24 -2.88
C ASN A 29 5.29 -12.71 -2.81
N VAL A 30 6.30 -13.58 -2.81
CA VAL A 30 7.71 -13.17 -2.84
C VAL A 30 8.02 -12.44 -4.14
N MET A 31 7.53 -12.94 -5.28
CA MET A 31 7.76 -12.32 -6.59
C MET A 31 7.07 -10.97 -6.73
N MET A 32 5.80 -10.87 -6.32
CA MET A 32 5.02 -9.62 -6.32
C MET A 32 5.69 -8.57 -5.44
N ARG A 33 6.11 -8.95 -4.22
CA ARG A 33 6.81 -8.05 -3.30
C ARG A 33 8.13 -7.55 -3.89
N ASN A 34 8.89 -8.45 -4.52
CA ASN A 34 10.15 -8.09 -5.16
C ASN A 34 9.93 -7.04 -6.25
N TYR A 35 8.98 -7.25 -7.15
CA TYR A 35 8.66 -6.30 -8.20
C TYR A 35 8.14 -4.97 -7.65
N ALA A 36 7.21 -5.00 -6.68
CA ALA A 36 6.67 -3.79 -6.06
C ALA A 36 7.73 -2.95 -5.32
N ASN A 37 8.73 -3.59 -4.71
CA ASN A 37 9.82 -2.89 -4.02
C ASN A 37 10.87 -2.31 -4.98
N ASN A 38 11.01 -2.88 -6.18
CA ASN A 38 11.90 -2.38 -7.22
C ASN A 38 11.17 -1.49 -8.25
N HIS A 39 9.99 -0.94 -7.88
CA HIS A 39 9.18 -0.06 -8.72
C HIS A 39 8.70 -0.65 -10.05
N LEU A 40 8.77 -1.98 -10.20
CA LEU A 40 8.27 -2.73 -11.36
C LEU A 40 6.79 -3.09 -11.16
N PHE A 41 5.96 -2.06 -11.00
CA PHE A 41 4.57 -2.21 -10.55
C PHE A 41 3.69 -3.01 -11.52
N ARG A 42 3.90 -2.83 -12.84
CA ARG A 42 3.16 -3.60 -13.86
C ARG A 42 3.48 -5.09 -13.78
N ASP A 43 4.74 -5.44 -13.54
CA ASP A 43 5.15 -6.83 -13.40
C ASP A 43 4.56 -7.46 -12.13
N ALA A 44 4.47 -6.71 -11.03
CA ALA A 44 3.78 -7.17 -9.83
C ALA A 44 2.30 -7.52 -10.11
N LEU A 45 1.59 -6.65 -10.84
CA LEU A 45 0.20 -6.91 -11.24
C LEU A 45 0.07 -8.08 -12.23
N LEU A 46 1.06 -8.27 -13.12
CA LEU A 46 1.07 -9.40 -14.05
C LEU A 46 1.27 -10.73 -13.31
N VAL A 47 2.18 -10.77 -12.32
CA VAL A 47 2.37 -11.93 -11.46
C VAL A 47 1.08 -12.27 -10.70
N PHE A 48 0.36 -11.25 -10.19
CA PHE A 48 -0.93 -11.44 -9.55
C PHE A 48 -1.99 -12.02 -10.50
N LYS A 49 -2.06 -11.52 -11.74
CA LYS A 49 -2.97 -12.06 -12.76
C LYS A 49 -2.68 -13.53 -13.04
N THR A 50 -1.40 -13.89 -13.16
CA THR A 50 -0.95 -15.27 -13.31
C THR A 50 -1.34 -16.12 -12.09
N MET A 51 -1.09 -15.64 -10.87
CA MET A 51 -1.51 -16.32 -9.63
C MET A 51 -3.02 -16.61 -9.62
N SER A 52 -3.82 -15.62 -10.01
CA SER A 52 -5.28 -15.72 -10.05
C SER A 52 -5.79 -16.69 -11.12
N SER A 53 -5.06 -16.87 -12.23
CA SER A 53 -5.40 -17.87 -13.26
C SER A 53 -5.18 -19.31 -12.83
N TYR A 54 -4.44 -19.53 -11.73
CA TYR A 54 -4.25 -20.84 -11.12
C TYR A 54 -5.21 -21.08 -9.94
N ASP A 55 -6.21 -20.21 -9.75
CA ASP A 55 -7.19 -20.28 -8.65
C ASP A 55 -6.56 -20.31 -7.24
N PHE A 56 -5.35 -19.75 -7.10
CA PHE A 56 -4.72 -19.62 -5.79
C PHE A 56 -5.42 -18.56 -4.94
N GLU A 57 -5.74 -18.91 -3.70
CA GLU A 57 -6.27 -17.96 -2.72
C GLU A 57 -5.28 -16.83 -2.43
N HIS A 58 -5.79 -15.60 -2.41
CA HIS A 58 -5.04 -14.41 -2.06
C HIS A 58 -5.03 -14.24 -0.55
N ASP A 59 -3.87 -13.94 0.02
CA ASP A 59 -3.71 -13.76 1.46
C ASP A 59 -3.47 -12.29 1.82
N ASN A 60 -3.33 -12.03 3.12
CA ASN A 60 -3.05 -10.71 3.66
C ASN A 60 -1.66 -10.15 3.26
N TYR A 61 -0.79 -10.94 2.63
CA TYR A 61 0.50 -10.50 2.08
C TYR A 61 0.42 -10.13 0.60
N THR A 62 -0.59 -10.63 -0.12
CA THR A 62 -0.85 -10.31 -1.53
C THR A 62 -1.28 -8.85 -1.68
N TYR A 63 -2.35 -8.44 -0.99
CA TYR A 63 -2.99 -7.12 -1.19
C TYR A 63 -2.09 -5.90 -0.94
N PRO A 64 -1.24 -5.85 0.10
CA PRO A 64 -0.33 -4.72 0.29
C PRO A 64 0.62 -4.50 -0.89
N CYS A 65 1.06 -5.57 -1.56
CA CYS A 65 1.90 -5.47 -2.75
C CYS A 65 1.13 -4.87 -3.93
N LEU A 66 -0.14 -5.26 -4.09
CA LEU A 66 -1.01 -4.74 -5.15
C LEU A 66 -1.37 -3.28 -4.91
N LEU A 67 -1.72 -2.91 -3.68
CA LEU A 67 -2.02 -1.53 -3.30
C LEU A 67 -0.80 -0.63 -3.57
N LYS A 68 0.40 -1.06 -3.16
CA LYS A 68 1.66 -0.35 -3.49
C LYS A 68 1.85 -0.19 -5.00
N ALA A 69 1.56 -1.22 -5.79
CA ALA A 69 1.63 -1.15 -7.25
C ALA A 69 0.61 -0.17 -7.84
N CYS A 70 -0.62 -0.15 -7.32
CA CYS A 70 -1.66 0.81 -7.73
C CYS A 70 -1.25 2.25 -7.41
N SER A 71 -0.76 2.49 -6.19
CA SER A 71 -0.24 3.80 -5.78
C SER A 71 0.92 4.25 -6.65
N GLY A 72 1.85 3.34 -6.97
CA GLY A 72 3.02 3.63 -7.79
C GLY A 72 2.72 3.88 -9.27
N LEU A 73 1.61 3.33 -9.77
CA LEU A 73 1.11 3.59 -11.13
C LEU A 73 0.11 4.75 -11.19
N ASN A 74 -0.24 5.34 -10.06
CA ASN A 74 -1.35 6.29 -9.92
C ASN A 74 -2.64 5.78 -10.59
N SER A 75 -2.96 4.50 -10.38
CA SER A 75 -4.06 3.83 -11.07
C SER A 75 -5.23 3.55 -10.13
N LEU A 76 -6.11 4.54 -10.00
CA LEU A 76 -7.34 4.43 -9.21
C LEU A 76 -8.22 3.26 -9.69
N TRP A 77 -8.34 3.05 -11.00
CA TRP A 77 -9.16 1.98 -11.57
C TRP A 77 -8.75 0.58 -11.09
N VAL A 78 -7.45 0.30 -11.05
CA VAL A 78 -6.95 -0.98 -10.51
C VAL A 78 -7.13 -0.98 -8.99
N GLY A 79 -6.83 0.13 -8.31
CA GLY A 79 -7.05 0.29 -6.87
C GLY A 79 -8.47 -0.04 -6.41
N LEU A 80 -9.50 0.39 -7.15
CA LEU A 80 -10.90 0.10 -6.87
C LEU A 80 -11.25 -1.39 -7.01
N GLN A 81 -10.67 -2.07 -8.01
CA GLN A 81 -10.83 -3.52 -8.16
C GLN A 81 -10.20 -4.27 -6.99
N ILE A 82 -8.99 -3.85 -6.58
CA ILE A 82 -8.30 -4.43 -5.43
C ILE A 82 -9.07 -4.18 -4.13
N HIS A 83 -9.57 -2.97 -3.90
CA HIS A 83 -10.39 -2.66 -2.73
C HIS A 83 -11.67 -3.52 -2.69
N SER A 84 -12.37 -3.64 -3.82
CA SER A 84 -13.55 -4.51 -3.92
C SER A 84 -13.22 -5.97 -3.58
N ALA A 85 -12.06 -6.47 -4.02
CA ALA A 85 -11.59 -7.81 -3.68
C ALA A 85 -11.27 -7.95 -2.19
N VAL A 86 -10.61 -6.96 -1.57
CA VAL A 86 -10.28 -6.92 -0.13
C VAL A 86 -11.55 -7.02 0.72
N VAL A 87 -12.58 -6.22 0.41
CA VAL A 87 -13.87 -6.24 1.14
C VAL A 87 -14.56 -7.59 0.97
N LYS A 88 -14.56 -8.14 -0.26
CA LYS A 88 -15.21 -9.42 -0.54
C LYS A 88 -14.63 -10.59 0.26
N VAL A 89 -13.32 -10.55 0.55
CA VAL A 89 -12.64 -11.59 1.35
C VAL A 89 -12.56 -11.24 2.85
N GLY A 90 -13.12 -10.10 3.28
CA GLY A 90 -13.15 -9.68 4.68
C GLY A 90 -11.80 -9.19 5.24
N PHE A 91 -10.89 -8.75 4.37
CA PHE A 91 -9.59 -8.21 4.78
C PHE A 91 -9.56 -6.69 4.96
N ASP A 92 -10.68 -6.02 4.76
CA ASP A 92 -10.90 -4.60 5.03
C ASP A 92 -10.72 -4.24 6.51
N PHE A 93 -10.90 -5.20 7.41
CA PHE A 93 -10.60 -5.05 8.85
C PHE A 93 -9.10 -5.18 9.19
N ASN A 94 -8.26 -5.61 8.25
CA ASN A 94 -6.83 -5.78 8.50
C ASN A 94 -6.13 -4.42 8.46
N MET A 95 -5.58 -3.97 9.60
CA MET A 95 -4.92 -2.67 9.73
C MET A 95 -3.81 -2.42 8.69
N PHE A 96 -3.03 -3.45 8.35
CA PHE A 96 -1.94 -3.30 7.39
C PHE A 96 -2.45 -3.08 5.95
N ILE A 97 -3.56 -3.73 5.60
CA ILE A 97 -4.24 -3.52 4.31
C ILE A 97 -4.97 -2.18 4.31
N GLY A 98 -5.63 -1.81 5.41
CA GLY A 98 -6.24 -0.50 5.62
C GLY A 98 -5.25 0.65 5.38
N ASN A 99 -4.09 0.60 6.02
CA ASN A 99 -3.01 1.58 5.80
C ASN A 99 -2.60 1.67 4.31
N GLY A 100 -2.48 0.52 3.65
CA GLY A 100 -2.21 0.45 2.22
C GLY A 100 -3.30 1.08 1.35
N MET A 101 -4.58 0.90 1.72
CA MET A 101 -5.72 1.49 1.01
C MET A 101 -5.78 3.01 1.19
N VAL A 102 -5.58 3.51 2.42
CA VAL A 102 -5.47 4.96 2.70
C VAL A 102 -4.36 5.57 1.83
N SER A 103 -3.18 4.95 1.83
CA SER A 103 -2.05 5.42 1.01
C SER A 103 -2.36 5.38 -0.49
N MET A 104 -3.02 4.33 -0.99
CA MET A 104 -3.40 4.21 -2.40
C MET A 104 -4.37 5.29 -2.84
N TYR A 105 -5.44 5.53 -2.09
CA TYR A 105 -6.38 6.60 -2.39
C TYR A 105 -5.73 7.99 -2.29
N GLY A 106 -4.91 8.22 -1.27
CA GLY A 106 -4.16 9.48 -1.13
C GLY A 106 -3.24 9.76 -2.32
N LYS A 107 -2.51 8.75 -2.83
CA LYS A 107 -1.67 8.91 -4.04
C LYS A 107 -2.46 9.12 -5.32
N CYS A 108 -3.75 8.76 -5.33
CA CYS A 108 -4.67 9.00 -6.44
C CYS A 108 -5.51 10.26 -6.25
N ASP A 109 -5.13 11.15 -5.33
CA ASP A 109 -5.86 12.37 -4.97
C ASP A 109 -7.33 12.17 -4.54
N CYS A 110 -7.68 10.95 -4.13
CA CYS A 110 -9.02 10.55 -3.70
C CYS A 110 -9.14 10.65 -2.18
N PHE A 111 -9.05 11.86 -1.65
CA PHE A 111 -8.92 12.09 -0.20
C PHE A 111 -10.17 11.76 0.60
N ILE A 112 -11.36 11.89 0.00
CA ILE A 112 -12.63 11.55 0.66
C ILE A 112 -12.68 10.05 0.95
N GLU A 113 -12.29 9.25 -0.04
CA GLU A 113 -12.22 7.80 0.04
C GLU A 113 -11.11 7.35 0.98
N ALA A 114 -9.94 8.01 0.92
CA ALA A 114 -8.83 7.76 1.85
C ALA A 114 -9.27 7.99 3.30
N ARG A 115 -9.96 9.11 3.58
CA ARG A 115 -10.50 9.44 4.89
C ARG A 115 -11.55 8.43 5.33
N ARG A 116 -12.48 8.07 4.45
CA ARG A 116 -13.53 7.09 4.75
C ARG A 116 -12.93 5.74 5.15
N VAL A 117 -11.95 5.24 4.40
CA VAL A 117 -11.24 4.00 4.76
C VAL A 117 -10.59 4.14 6.13
N LEU A 118 -9.89 5.24 6.40
CA LEU A 118 -9.29 5.48 7.71
C LEU A 118 -10.33 5.43 8.83
N ASP A 119 -11.46 6.11 8.68
CA ASP A 119 -12.53 6.18 9.70
C ASP A 119 -13.22 4.83 9.93
N GLU A 120 -13.40 4.03 8.87
CA GLU A 120 -14.03 2.72 8.93
C GLU A 120 -13.10 1.63 9.51
N MET A 121 -11.79 1.90 9.64
CA MET A 121 -10.84 0.94 10.23
C MET A 121 -11.15 0.67 11.71
N PRO A 122 -11.22 -0.61 12.13
CA PRO A 122 -11.56 -0.97 13.52
C PRO A 122 -10.46 -0.57 14.53
N SER A 123 -9.22 -0.49 14.07
CA SER A 123 -8.06 -0.03 14.84
C SER A 123 -7.17 0.81 13.92
N ARG A 124 -6.65 1.91 14.45
CA ARG A 124 -5.76 2.85 13.76
C ARG A 124 -4.57 3.15 14.65
N ASP A 125 -3.38 3.05 14.09
CA ASP A 125 -2.14 3.42 14.76
C ASP A 125 -1.51 4.65 14.11
N VAL A 126 -0.35 5.06 14.62
CA VAL A 126 0.41 6.19 14.05
C VAL A 126 0.66 6.00 12.55
N VAL A 127 0.85 4.76 12.08
CA VAL A 127 1.07 4.47 10.65
C VAL A 127 -0.18 4.72 9.81
N SER A 128 -1.37 4.39 10.34
CA SER A 128 -2.65 4.72 9.68
C SER A 128 -2.79 6.21 9.41
N TRP A 129 -2.54 7.03 10.44
CA TRP A 129 -2.65 8.48 10.32
C TRP A 129 -1.55 9.11 9.47
N ASN A 130 -0.30 8.65 9.61
CA ASN A 130 0.80 9.12 8.77
C ASN A 130 0.56 8.80 7.29
N SER A 131 -0.14 7.69 6.98
CA SER A 131 -0.52 7.38 5.60
C SER A 131 -1.46 8.43 5.01
N MET A 132 -2.38 8.97 5.82
CA MET A 132 -3.28 10.07 5.42
C MET A 132 -2.52 11.37 5.23
N VAL A 133 -1.69 11.74 6.21
CA VAL A 133 -0.88 12.97 6.14
C VAL A 133 0.05 12.95 4.94
N ALA A 134 0.74 11.84 4.69
CA ALA A 134 1.64 11.71 3.56
C ALA A 134 0.94 11.93 2.22
N GLY A 135 -0.34 11.53 2.10
CA GLY A 135 -1.16 11.82 0.92
C GLY A 135 -1.40 13.31 0.76
N TYR A 136 -1.88 13.99 1.80
CA TYR A 136 -2.15 15.43 1.74
C TYR A 136 -0.90 16.27 1.45
N VAL A 137 0.22 15.95 2.09
CA VAL A 137 1.50 16.63 1.88
C VAL A 137 1.97 16.50 0.44
N GLN A 138 1.89 15.29 -0.14
CA GLN A 138 2.32 15.06 -1.52
C GLN A 138 1.50 15.87 -2.54
N SER A 139 0.25 16.19 -2.20
CA SER A 139 -0.65 16.98 -3.05
C SER A 139 -0.73 18.45 -2.64
N GLY A 140 0.15 18.93 -1.75
CA GLY A 140 0.24 20.33 -1.33
C GLY A 140 -0.94 20.83 -0.49
N LYS A 141 -1.69 19.91 0.12
CA LYS A 141 -2.87 20.21 0.95
C LYS A 141 -2.48 20.41 2.41
N PHE A 142 -1.84 21.55 2.68
CA PHE A 142 -1.24 21.85 3.98
C PHE A 142 -2.26 22.09 5.10
N ASP A 143 -3.38 22.76 4.80
CA ASP A 143 -4.45 22.95 5.78
C ASP A 143 -5.06 21.62 6.24
N ASP A 144 -5.37 20.74 5.28
CA ASP A 144 -5.86 19.38 5.56
C ASP A 144 -4.82 18.57 6.37
N THR A 145 -3.53 18.74 6.06
CA THR A 145 -2.42 18.12 6.81
C THR A 145 -2.42 18.57 8.28
N LEU A 146 -2.53 19.89 8.52
CA LEU A 146 -2.57 20.46 9.87
C LEU A 146 -3.79 19.98 10.66
N GLU A 147 -4.94 19.88 10.01
CA GLU A 147 -6.17 19.35 10.62
C GLU A 147 -5.99 17.89 11.08
N VAL A 148 -5.46 17.03 10.22
CA VAL A 148 -5.20 15.63 10.56
C VAL A 148 -4.17 15.52 11.70
N CYS A 149 -3.11 16.33 11.70
CA CYS A 149 -2.12 16.30 12.77
C CYS A 149 -2.70 16.75 14.13
N ARG A 150 -3.58 17.77 14.15
CA ARG A 150 -4.30 18.16 15.37
C ARG A 150 -5.22 17.04 15.87
N GLU A 151 -5.87 16.32 14.96
CA GLU A 151 -6.67 15.15 15.32
C GLU A 151 -5.81 14.05 15.96
N MET A 152 -4.64 13.74 15.37
CA MET A 152 -3.67 12.81 15.96
C MET A 152 -3.26 13.21 17.38
N GLU A 153 -2.93 14.48 17.59
CA GLU A 153 -2.57 15.02 18.92
C GLU A 153 -3.71 14.85 19.93
N SER A 154 -4.96 15.11 19.52
CA SER A 154 -6.14 14.91 20.37
C SER A 154 -6.32 13.45 20.81
N LEU A 155 -5.87 12.51 19.97
CA LEU A 155 -5.86 11.07 20.23
C LEU A 155 -4.60 10.62 20.99
N ARG A 156 -3.73 11.55 21.39
CA ARG A 156 -2.41 11.27 22.02
C ARG A 156 -1.49 10.42 21.14
N LEU A 157 -1.64 10.53 19.83
CA LEU A 157 -0.76 9.95 18.84
C LEU A 157 0.22 11.03 18.38
N ASN A 158 1.51 10.75 18.47
CA ASN A 158 2.53 11.66 17.98
C ASN A 158 2.83 11.34 16.51
N PRO A 159 2.75 12.32 15.59
CA PRO A 159 3.27 12.18 14.24
C PRO A 159 4.72 11.69 14.26
N ASP A 160 5.11 10.87 13.28
CA ASP A 160 6.51 10.45 13.19
C ASP A 160 7.42 11.59 12.69
N ALA A 161 8.73 11.40 12.77
CA ALA A 161 9.71 12.41 12.36
C ALA A 161 9.52 12.87 10.90
N GLY A 162 9.08 11.97 10.00
CA GLY A 162 8.82 12.31 8.60
C GLY A 162 7.59 13.22 8.47
N THR A 163 6.53 12.89 9.21
CA THR A 163 5.29 13.66 9.28
C THR A 163 5.52 15.05 9.88
N MET A 164 6.32 15.12 10.96
CA MET A 164 6.74 16.39 11.55
C MET A 164 7.57 17.26 10.60
N ALA A 165 8.45 16.66 9.81
CA ALA A 165 9.22 17.41 8.80
C ALA A 165 8.30 18.00 7.72
N SER A 166 7.24 17.29 7.34
CA SER A 166 6.23 17.81 6.39
C SER A 166 5.45 19.00 6.96
N LEU A 167 5.14 18.99 8.25
CA LEU A 167 4.51 20.13 8.93
C LEU A 167 5.40 21.38 8.95
N LEU A 168 6.71 21.20 9.14
CA LEU A 168 7.64 22.33 9.10
C LEU A 168 7.68 22.99 7.71
N LEU A 169 7.57 22.21 6.64
CA LEU A 169 7.49 22.74 5.28
C LEU A 169 6.17 23.49 5.05
N ALA A 170 5.06 22.96 5.55
CA ALA A 170 3.73 23.57 5.46
C ALA A 170 3.63 24.94 6.15
N CYS A 171 4.42 25.17 7.21
CA CYS A 171 4.43 26.42 7.98
C CYS A 171 5.45 27.47 7.47
N CYS A 172 6.27 27.14 6.47
CA CYS A 172 7.31 28.04 5.96
C CYS A 172 6.90 28.86 4.72
N ASP A 173 5.68 28.68 4.21
CA ASP A 173 5.05 29.48 3.14
C ASP A 173 3.97 30.42 3.71
#